data_AF-A0A931N2H3-F1
#
_entry.id   AF-A0A931N2H3-F1
#
_cell.length_a   1.000
_cell.length_b   1.000
_cell.length_c   1.000
_cell.angle_alpha   90.00
_cell.angle_beta   90.00
_cell.angle_gamma   90.00
#
_symmetry.space_group_name_H-M   'P 1'
#
loop_
_entity.id
_entity.type
_entity.pdbx_description
1 polymer ?
#
loop_
_entity_poly.entity_id
_entity_poly.type
_entity_poly.pdbx_seq_one_letter_code
_entity_poly.pdbx_strand_id
1 'polypeptide(L)'
;MAFGDRTRADGTARIFGEPYETADGSTVITASSVHDLAGDCGYSVVPLGIFVIRGGEVTWKAADTTSRAALFGELIGLVTGVIATLALLRRPPWPDLSAKVMTAKVTALFSGRAAN
;
A
#
# COMPACT_ATOMS: atom_id res chain seq x y z
N MET A 1 6.17 -25.22 -22.59
CA MET A 1 7.57 -25.05 -22.14
C MET A 1 7.52 -24.63 -20.68
N ALA A 2 8.00 -25.46 -19.75
CA ALA A 2 7.86 -25.23 -18.31
C ALA A 2 8.81 -24.13 -17.82
N PHE A 3 8.30 -23.11 -17.14
CA PHE A 3 9.09 -21.99 -16.59
C PHE A 3 9.98 -22.38 -15.40
N GLY A 4 9.72 -23.54 -14.78
CA GLY A 4 10.39 -23.98 -13.54
C GLY A 4 11.88 -24.33 -13.68
N ASP A 5 12.42 -24.48 -14.89
CA ASP A 5 13.85 -24.78 -15.11
C ASP A 5 14.73 -23.51 -15.20
N ARG A 6 14.12 -22.32 -15.33
CA ARG A 6 14.86 -21.04 -15.48
C ARG A 6 14.83 -20.16 -14.24
N THR A 7 14.23 -20.64 -13.16
CA THR A 7 14.21 -19.92 -11.89
C THR A 7 15.60 -19.95 -11.28
N ARG A 8 16.07 -18.78 -10.83
CA ARG A 8 17.30 -18.69 -10.03
C ARG A 8 17.08 -19.41 -8.70
N ALA A 9 18.15 -19.61 -7.92
CA ALA A 9 18.06 -20.20 -6.57
C ALA A 9 17.07 -19.47 -5.63
N ASP A 10 16.71 -18.23 -5.96
CA ASP A 10 15.70 -17.38 -5.30
C ASP A 10 14.24 -17.61 -5.82
N GLY A 11 14.01 -18.56 -6.72
CA GLY A 11 12.68 -18.75 -7.33
C GLY A 11 12.30 -17.66 -8.35
N THR A 12 13.23 -16.76 -8.68
CA THR A 12 13.00 -15.66 -9.63
C THR A 12 13.59 -15.98 -11.01
N ALA A 13 12.78 -15.87 -12.07
CA ALA A 13 13.21 -15.96 -13.47
C ALA A 13 13.01 -14.62 -14.19
N ARG A 14 13.94 -14.22 -15.06
CA ARG A 14 13.78 -13.03 -15.93
C ARG A 14 13.42 -13.49 -17.34
N ILE A 15 12.38 -12.88 -17.90
CA ILE A 15 11.89 -13.16 -19.25
C ILE A 15 12.04 -11.89 -20.08
N PHE A 16 12.60 -12.06 -21.26
CA PHE A 16 12.63 -11.03 -22.29
C PHE A 16 11.65 -11.44 -23.39
N GLY A 17 10.82 -10.51 -23.84
CA GLY A 17 9.93 -10.71 -24.98
C GLY A 17 10.70 -10.71 -26.29
N GLU A 18 10.05 -11.23 -27.34
CA GLU A 18 10.58 -11.17 -28.70
C GLU A 18 10.82 -9.70 -29.09
N PRO A 19 12.03 -9.33 -29.54
CA PRO A 19 12.30 -8.01 -30.08
C PRO A 19 11.40 -7.75 -31.29
N TYR A 20 10.69 -6.63 -31.29
CA TYR A 20 9.95 -6.20 -32.48
C TYR A 20 10.31 -4.78 -32.86
N GLU A 21 10.34 -4.53 -34.15
CA GLU A 21 10.60 -3.20 -34.70
C GLU A 21 9.30 -2.42 -34.85
N THR A 22 9.34 -1.16 -34.44
CA THR A 22 8.28 -0.20 -34.66
C THR A 22 8.52 0.52 -35.98
N ALA A 23 7.46 1.05 -36.62
CA ALA A 23 7.55 1.81 -37.88
C ALA A 23 8.58 2.96 -37.86
N ASP A 24 8.90 3.48 -36.67
CA ASP A 24 9.87 4.55 -36.45
C ASP A 24 11.34 4.09 -36.44
N GLY A 25 11.59 2.80 -36.72
CA GLY A 25 12.93 2.19 -36.69
C GLY A 25 13.45 1.91 -35.28
N SER A 26 12.58 1.88 -34.27
CA SER A 26 12.94 1.53 -32.90
C SER A 26 12.68 0.05 -32.62
N THR A 27 13.67 -0.64 -32.05
CA THR A 27 13.52 -2.00 -31.54
C THR A 27 13.04 -1.96 -30.10
N VAL A 28 11.91 -2.60 -29.81
CA VAL A 28 11.34 -2.68 -28.47
C VAL A 28 11.52 -4.08 -27.92
N ILE A 29 12.10 -4.19 -26.73
CA ILE A 29 12.28 -5.45 -26.00
C ILE A 29 11.60 -5.31 -24.64
N THR A 30 10.57 -6.11 -24.39
CA THR A 30 9.87 -6.12 -23.10
C THR A 30 10.62 -6.99 -22.09
N ALA A 31 10.67 -6.56 -20.83
CA ALA A 31 11.30 -7.30 -19.75
C ALA A 31 10.31 -7.52 -18.61
N SER A 32 10.23 -8.78 -18.16
CA SER A 32 9.36 -9.20 -17.06
C SER A 32 10.13 -10.10 -16.09
N SER A 33 9.77 -10.04 -14.82
CA SER A 33 10.20 -10.96 -13.77
C SER A 33 9.09 -11.95 -13.50
N VAL A 34 9.45 -13.21 -13.27
CA VAL A 34 8.55 -14.24 -12.80
C VAL A 34 9.04 -14.69 -11.44
N HIS A 35 8.16 -14.63 -10.46
CA HIS A 35 8.42 -15.09 -9.11
C HIS A 35 7.63 -16.38 -8.89
N ASP A 36 8.32 -17.40 -8.41
CA ASP A 36 7.69 -18.59 -7.86
C ASP A 36 7.10 -18.22 -6.49
N LEU A 37 5.77 -18.29 -6.36
CA LEU A 37 5.11 -18.07 -5.09
C LEU A 37 5.12 -19.40 -4.36
N ALA A 38 5.89 -19.49 -3.27
CA ALA A 38 6.12 -20.70 -2.51
C ALA A 38 4.89 -21.65 -2.42
N GLY A 39 4.98 -22.81 -3.08
CA GLY A 39 3.98 -23.88 -3.02
C GLY A 39 2.86 -23.75 -4.07
N ASP A 40 1.62 -23.99 -3.65
CA ASP A 40 0.43 -24.03 -4.53
C ASP A 40 -0.06 -22.64 -4.97
N CYS A 41 0.61 -21.57 -4.56
CA CYS A 41 0.24 -20.20 -4.89
C CYS A 41 0.53 -19.80 -6.35
N GLY A 42 1.25 -20.65 -7.10
CA GLY A 42 1.50 -20.49 -8.53
C GLY A 42 2.61 -19.48 -8.85
N TYR A 43 2.57 -18.92 -10.06
CA TYR A 43 3.59 -17.96 -10.53
C TYR A 43 3.04 -16.54 -10.56
N SER A 44 3.84 -15.58 -10.09
CA SER A 44 3.56 -14.14 -10.24
C SER A 44 4.42 -13.55 -11.34
N VAL A 45 3.80 -12.89 -12.32
CA VAL A 45 4.50 -12.18 -13.39
C VAL A 45 4.47 -10.68 -13.11
N VAL A 46 5.64 -10.07 -12.95
CA VAL A 46 5.83 -8.65 -12.67
C VAL A 46 6.50 -7.99 -13.89
N PRO A 47 5.83 -7.07 -14.59
CA PRO A 47 6.48 -6.31 -15.66
C PRO A 47 7.58 -5.43 -15.05
N LEU A 48 8.80 -5.50 -15.59
CA LEU A 48 9.92 -4.67 -15.15
C LEU A 48 10.01 -3.38 -15.95
N GLY A 49 9.73 -3.47 -17.25
CA GLY A 49 9.81 -2.33 -18.17
C GLY A 49 10.09 -2.74 -19.60
N ILE A 50 10.44 -1.76 -20.42
CA ILE A 50 10.77 -1.92 -21.84
C ILE A 50 12.13 -1.28 -22.13
N PHE A 51 12.95 -1.97 -22.93
CA PHE A 51 14.11 -1.40 -23.58
C PHE A 51 13.69 -0.92 -24.96
N VAL A 52 14.03 0.33 -25.28
CA VAL A 52 13.79 0.93 -26.59
C VAL A 52 15.14 1.29 -27.17
N ILE A 53 15.52 0.61 -28.26
CA ILE A 53 16.76 0.82 -28.98
C ILE A 53 16.42 1.63 -30.24
N ARG A 54 17.04 2.79 -30.42
CA ARG A 54 16.82 3.65 -31.60
C ARG A 54 18.12 4.30 -32.03
N GLY A 55 18.54 4.09 -33.27
CA GLY A 55 19.74 4.73 -33.82
C GLY A 55 21.03 4.44 -33.04
N GLY A 56 21.13 3.26 -32.40
CA GLY A 56 22.26 2.88 -31.56
C GLY A 56 22.18 3.35 -30.10
N GLU A 57 21.19 4.17 -29.75
CA GLU A 57 20.91 4.57 -28.37
C GLU A 57 19.95 3.59 -27.69
N VAL A 58 20.25 3.22 -26.45
CA VAL A 58 19.40 2.34 -25.63
C VAL A 58 18.75 3.17 -24.53
N THR A 59 17.42 3.20 -24.52
CA THR A 59 16.63 3.87 -23.49
C THR A 59 15.82 2.85 -22.70
N TRP A 60 15.86 2.97 -21.37
CA TRP A 60 15.07 2.11 -20.46
C TRP A 60 13.84 2.87 -19.97
N LYS A 61 12.67 2.23 -20.04
CA LYS A 61 11.43 2.71 -19.43
C LYS A 61 10.91 1.67 -18.46
N ALA A 62 11.00 1.97 -17.17
CA ALA A 62 10.50 1.10 -16.12
C ALA A 62 8.96 1.01 -16.18
N ALA A 63 8.43 -0.16 -15.82
CA ALA A 63 7.00 -0.32 -15.58
C ALA A 63 6.64 0.42 -14.28
N ASP A 64 5.83 1.46 -14.39
CA ASP A 64 5.47 2.26 -13.22
C ASP A 64 4.46 1.50 -12.34
N THR A 65 4.89 1.15 -11.14
CA THR A 65 4.05 0.54 -10.10
C THR A 65 3.66 1.54 -9.01
N THR A 66 4.07 2.80 -9.15
CA THR A 66 3.81 3.88 -8.19
C THR A 66 2.32 4.07 -7.96
N SER A 67 1.50 3.98 -9.01
CA SER A 67 0.03 4.08 -8.89
C SER A 67 -0.57 3.03 -7.96
N ARG A 68 -0.06 1.80 -7.97
CA ARG A 68 -0.55 0.74 -7.08
C ARG A 68 -0.12 1.01 -5.64
N ALA A 69 1.13 1.43 -5.43
CA ALA A 69 1.63 1.79 -4.11
C ALA A 69 0.85 2.99 -3.51
N ALA A 70 0.54 3.99 -4.35
CA ALA A 70 -0.26 5.14 -3.97
C ALA A 70 -1.67 4.74 -3.50
N LEU A 71 -2.35 3.85 -4.25
CA LEU A 71 -3.67 3.34 -3.88
C LEU A 71 -3.65 2.59 -2.54
N PHE A 72 -2.60 1.82 -2.24
CA PHE A 72 -2.46 1.17 -0.94
C PHE A 72 -2.28 2.18 0.19
N GLY A 73 -1.43 3.20 -0.01
CA GLY A 73 -1.25 4.27 0.97
C GLY A 73 -2.54 5.02 1.25
N GLU A 74 -3.30 5.35 0.20
CA GLU A 74 -4.61 6.00 0.31
C GLU A 74 -5.63 5.13 1.04
N LEU A 75 -5.73 3.86 0.70
CA LEU A 75 -6.67 2.94 1.33
C LEU A 75 -6.34 2.71 2.81
N ILE A 76 -5.06 2.52 3.15
CA ILE A 76 -4.60 2.40 4.53
C ILE A 76 -4.91 3.69 5.29
N GLY A 77 -4.57 4.85 4.73
CA GLY A 77 -4.84 6.16 5.34
C GLY A 77 -6.33 6.41 5.56
N LEU A 78 -7.17 6.06 4.58
CA LEU A 78 -8.62 6.17 4.68
C LEU A 78 -9.17 5.26 5.79
N VAL A 79 -8.77 3.98 5.82
CA VAL A 79 -9.20 3.03 6.85
C VAL A 79 -8.77 3.49 8.24
N THR A 80 -7.51 3.90 8.41
CA THR A 80 -7.00 4.44 9.66
C THR A 80 -7.77 5.69 10.10
N GLY A 81 -8.03 6.63 9.17
CA GLY A 81 -8.78 7.85 9.44
C GLY A 81 -10.22 7.57 9.88
N VAL A 82 -10.90 6.65 9.20
CA VAL A 82 -12.26 6.21 9.57
C VAL A 82 -12.26 5.58 10.96
N ILE A 83 -11.33 4.67 11.25
CA ILE A 83 -11.24 4.03 12.57
C ILE A 83 -10.93 5.06 13.66
N ALA A 84 -9.98 5.98 13.44
CA ALA A 84 -9.65 7.03 14.40
C ALA A 84 -10.86 7.94 14.67
N THR A 85 -11.58 8.32 13.61
CA THR A 85 -12.81 9.12 13.72
C THR A 85 -13.88 8.37 14.51
N LEU A 86 -14.11 7.10 14.18
CA LEU A 86 -15.06 6.25 14.92
C LEU A 86 -14.63 6.03 16.36
N ALA A 87 -13.34 5.90 16.65
CA ALA A 87 -12.82 5.75 18.00
C ALA A 87 -13.08 7.01 18.83
N LEU A 88 -12.84 8.20 18.25
CA LEU A 88 -13.17 9.48 18.87
C LEU A 88 -14.67 9.63 19.12
N LEU A 89 -15.52 9.16 18.19
CA LEU A 89 -16.98 9.20 18.35
C LEU A 89 -17.51 8.16 19.35
N ARG A 90 -16.93 6.96 19.41
CA ARG A 90 -17.41 5.83 20.24
C ARG A 90 -16.88 5.81 21.66
N ARG A 91 -15.63 6.24 21.85
CA ARG A 91 -15.01 6.41 23.17
C ARG A 91 -14.50 7.83 23.27
N PRO A 92 -15.43 8.80 23.34
CA PRO A 92 -15.05 10.18 23.59
C PRO A 92 -14.05 10.22 24.76
N PRO A 93 -12.79 10.66 24.54
CA PRO A 93 -11.82 10.81 25.63
C PRO A 93 -12.17 12.01 26.51
N TRP A 94 -13.28 12.70 26.21
CA TRP A 94 -13.75 13.79 27.02
C TRP A 94 -13.97 13.25 28.44
N PRO A 95 -13.27 13.82 29.44
CA PRO A 95 -13.57 13.54 30.83
C PRO A 95 -15.08 13.74 31.01
N ASP A 96 -15.77 12.83 31.69
CA ASP A 96 -17.21 12.93 31.91
C ASP A 96 -17.55 14.26 32.61
N LEU A 97 -17.92 15.27 31.81
CA LEU A 97 -18.14 16.65 32.25
C LEU A 97 -19.44 16.77 33.05
N SER A 98 -20.32 15.77 32.97
CA SER A 98 -21.61 15.79 33.64
C SER A 98 -21.53 15.24 35.06
N ALA A 99 -20.88 14.08 35.24
CA ALA A 99 -20.80 13.41 36.55
C ALA A 99 -19.90 14.18 37.55
N LYS A 100 -18.78 14.74 37.09
CA LYS A 100 -17.84 15.46 37.99
C LYS A 100 -18.37 16.82 38.45
N VAL A 101 -19.06 17.56 37.58
CA VAL A 101 -19.64 18.88 37.91
C VAL A 101 -20.81 18.75 38.88
N MET A 102 -21.66 17.73 38.72
CA MET A 102 -22.80 17.49 39.62
C MET A 102 -22.33 17.07 41.02
N THR A 103 -21.33 16.19 41.10
CA THR A 103 -20.76 15.74 42.39
C THR A 103 -20.09 16.89 43.13
N ALA A 104 -19.31 17.73 42.45
CA ALA A 104 -18.68 18.90 43.06
C ALA A 104 -19.71 19.90 43.61
N LYS A 105 -20.79 20.16 42.87
CA LYS A 105 -21.89 21.04 43.34
C LYS A 105 -22.64 20.44 44.53
N VAL A 106 -22.93 19.13 44.50
CA VAL A 106 -23.62 18.43 45.58
C VAL A 106 -22.80 18.47 46.87
N THR A 107 -21.51 18.15 46.82
CA THR A 107 -20.62 18.21 47.98
C THR A 107 -20.51 19.63 48.55
N ALA A 108 -20.45 20.65 47.69
CA ALA A 108 -20.44 22.05 48.12
C ALA A 108 -21.76 22.47 48.79
N LEU A 109 -22.91 22.04 48.25
CA LEU A 109 -24.24 22.32 48.82
C LEU A 109 -24.44 21.67 50.20
N PHE A 110 -23.95 20.44 50.41
CA PHE A 110 -24.04 19.76 51.69
C PHE A 110 -23.02 20.29 52.72
N SER A 111 -21.83 20.70 52.27
CA SER A 111 -20.84 21.32 53.15
C SER A 111 -21.27 22.69 53.69
N GLY A 112 -22.00 23.48 52.88
CA GLY A 112 -22.50 24.79 53.32
C GLY A 112 -23.66 24.72 54.31
N ARG A 113 -24.39 23.60 54.36
CA ARG A 113 -25.56 23.40 55.23
C ARG A 113 -25.22 22.85 56.63
N ALA A 114 -24.02 22.32 56.82
CA ALA A 114 -23.56 21.81 58.12
C ALA A 114 -22.85 22.87 58.99
N ALA A 115 -22.55 24.05 58.42
CA ALA A 115 -21.82 25.13 59.07
C ALA A 115 -22.71 26.29 59.56
N ASN A 116 -24.03 26.15 59.48
CA ASN A 116 -25.04 27.12 59.91
C ASN A 116 -26.18 26.42 60.64
#